data_AF-A0A375ACP1-F1
#
_entry.id   AF-A0A375ACP1-F1
#
_cell.length_a   1.000
_cell.length_b   1.000
_cell.length_c   1.000
_cell.angle_alpha   90.00
_cell.angle_beta   90.00
_cell.angle_gamma   90.00
#
_symmetry.space_group_name_H-M   'P 1'
#
loop_
_entity.id
_entity.type
_entity.pdbx_description
1 polymer ?
#
loop_
_entity_poly.entity_id
_entity_poly.type
_entity_poly.pdbx_seq_one_letter_code
_entity_poly.pdbx_strand_id
1 'polypeptide(L)' 'MVICTGTSSRHVISIADHVVQQSRAAGLMPLGVEGENAADWVVVDLGDVIVHVMQEESRHLYELEKLWG' A
#
# COMPACT_ATOMS: atom_id res chain seq x y z
N MET A 1 4.09 7.61 6.96
CA MET A 1 4.30 6.82 5.73
C MET A 1 4.74 5.41 6.13
N VAL A 2 4.14 4.39 5.53
CA VAL A 2 4.54 2.98 5.69
C VAL A 2 4.76 2.40 4.30
N ILE A 3 5.84 1.64 4.11
CA ILE A 3 6.14 0.97 2.83
C ILE A 3 6.25 -0.54 3.09
N CYS A 4 5.53 -1.31 2.29
CA CYS A 4 5.48 -2.76 2.33
C CYS A 4 5.79 -3.32 0.94
N THR A 5 6.49 -4.45 0.88
CA THR A 5 6.85 -5.12 -0.36
C THR A 5 6.06 -6.42 -0.52
N GLY A 6 5.35 -6.55 -1.64
CA GLY A 6 4.69 -7.79 -2.07
C GLY A 6 5.56 -8.56 -3.08
N THR A 7 5.37 -9.87 -3.15
CA THR A 7 6.17 -10.79 -3.99
C THR A 7 5.49 -11.14 -5.32
N SER A 8 4.27 -10.67 -5.55
CA SER A 8 3.51 -10.80 -6.80
C SER A 8 2.34 -9.82 -6.78
N SER A 9 1.73 -9.55 -7.94
CA SER A 9 0.53 -8.71 -8.04
C SER A 9 -0.60 -9.19 -7.11
N ARG A 10 -0.82 -10.51 -7.02
CA ARG A 10 -1.83 -11.07 -6.10
C ARG A 10 -1.48 -10.83 -4.64
N HIS A 11 -0.21 -10.91 -4.28
CA HIS A 11 0.23 -10.65 -2.91
C HIS A 11 0.07 -9.17 -2.56
N VAL A 12 0.41 -8.25 -3.48
CA VAL A 12 0.21 -6.80 -3.30
C VAL A 12 -1.27 -6.48 -3.04
N ILE A 13 -2.18 -6.96 -3.89
CA ILE A 13 -3.63 -6.78 -3.70
C ILE A 13 -4.05 -7.37 -2.35
N SER A 14 -3.64 -8.60 -2.05
CA SER A 14 -4.02 -9.27 -0.80
C SER A 14 -3.55 -8.52 0.46
N ILE A 15 -2.38 -7.90 0.44
CA ILE A 15 -1.89 -7.07 1.55
C ILE A 15 -2.75 -5.81 1.67
N ALA A 16 -3.00 -5.10 0.55
CA ALA A 16 -3.80 -3.88 0.56
C ALA A 16 -5.24 -4.13 1.06
N ASP A 17 -5.89 -5.20 0.56
CA ASP A 17 -7.19 -5.65 1.01
C ASP A 17 -7.19 -5.96 2.52
N HIS A 18 -6.15 -6.63 2.99
CA HIS A 18 -6.02 -6.95 4.41
C HIS A 18 -5.89 -5.69 5.27
N VAL A 19 -5.08 -4.71 4.84
CA VAL A 19 -4.96 -3.41 5.52
C VAL A 19 -6.31 -2.70 5.60
N VAL A 20 -7.07 -2.67 4.50
CA VAL A 20 -8.42 -2.09 4.44
C VAL A 20 -9.40 -2.81 5.37
N GLN A 21 -9.37 -4.14 5.41
CA GLN A 21 -10.24 -4.92 6.29
C GLN A 21 -9.91 -4.67 7.76
N GLN A 22 -8.63 -4.65 8.12
CA GLN A 22 -8.19 -4.44 9.50
C GLN A 22 -8.43 -3.00 9.97
N SER A 23 -8.22 -1.99 9.11
CA SER A 23 -8.54 -0.61 9.47
C SER A 23 -10.02 -0.43 9.76
N ARG A 24 -10.90 -0.98 8.91
CA ARG A 24 -12.35 -0.98 9.14
C ARG A 24 -12.72 -1.69 10.45
N ALA A 25 -12.12 -2.84 10.73
CA ALA A 25 -12.35 -3.58 11.98
C ALA A 25 -11.90 -2.78 13.22
N ALA A 26 -10.89 -1.91 13.07
CA ALA A 26 -10.44 -0.99 14.10
C ALA A 26 -11.26 0.31 14.19
N GLY A 27 -12.31 0.47 13.39
CA GLY A 27 -13.15 1.68 13.35
C GLY A 27 -12.54 2.84 12.55
N LEU A 28 -11.47 2.59 11.78
CA LEU A 28 -10.81 3.56 10.93
C LEU A 28 -11.22 3.32 9.47
N MET A 29 -11.95 4.26 8.89
CA MET A 29 -12.37 4.15 7.49
C MET A 29 -11.24 4.66 6.58
N PRO A 30 -10.74 3.84 5.64
CA PRO A 30 -9.83 4.35 4.61
C PRO A 30 -10.49 5.49 3.83
N LEU A 31 -9.72 6.54 3.56
CA LEU A 31 -10.15 7.67 2.75
C LEU A 31 -10.13 7.33 1.26
N GLY A 32 -9.23 6.44 0.86
CA GLY A 32 -9.10 6.00 -0.53
C GLY A 32 -8.17 4.79 -0.66
N VAL A 33 -8.37 4.05 -1.75
CA VAL A 33 -7.46 2.98 -2.20
C VAL A 33 -7.24 3.17 -3.69
N GLU A 34 -5.98 3.31 -4.09
CA GLU A 34 -5.59 3.62 -5.47
C GLU A 34 -4.62 2.57 -6.00
N GLY A 35 -4.68 2.28 -7.31
CA GLY A 35 -3.71 1.39 -7.99
C GLY A 35 -4.05 -0.10 -8.03
N GLU A 36 -5.21 -0.52 -7.50
CA GLU A 36 -5.64 -1.94 -7.46
C GLU A 36 -5.65 -2.63 -8.83
N ASN A 37 -5.95 -1.88 -9.90
CA ASN A 37 -6.01 -2.41 -11.27
C ASN A 37 -4.63 -2.78 -11.85
N ALA A 38 -3.58 -2.05 -11.47
CA ALA A 38 -2.22 -2.29 -11.95
C ALA A 38 -1.50 -3.32 -11.07
N ALA A 39 -1.83 -3.36 -9.77
CA ALA A 39 -1.39 -4.36 -8.80
C ALA A 39 0.14 -4.48 -8.62
N ASP A 40 0.92 -3.59 -9.21
CA ASP A 40 2.34 -3.38 -9.01
C ASP A 40 2.59 -2.41 -7.84
N TRP A 41 1.70 -1.44 -7.65
CA TRP A 41 1.72 -0.49 -6.56
C TRP A 41 0.30 -0.07 -6.17
N VAL A 42 -0.10 -0.40 -4.94
CA VAL A 42 -1.34 0.03 -4.31
C VAL A 42 -1.04 1.02 -3.18
N VAL A 43 -1.83 2.07 -3.08
CA VAL A 43 -1.78 3.05 -2.00
C VAL A 43 -3.08 3.00 -1.21
N VAL A 44 -2.97 2.80 0.09
CA VAL A 44 -4.10 2.88 1.03
C VAL A 44 -3.93 4.15 1.86
N ASP A 45 -4.89 5.06 1.73
CA ASP A 45 -4.96 6.30 2.49
C ASP A 45 -5.81 6.09 3.75
N LEU A 46 -5.19 6.23 4.92
CA LEU A 46 -5.84 6.16 6.23
C LEU A 46 -5.91 7.53 6.94
N GLY A 47 -5.72 8.63 6.20
CA GLY A 47 -5.69 10.00 6.72
C GLY A 47 -4.33 10.36 7.30
N ASP A 48 -4.07 9.98 8.55
CA ASP A 48 -2.80 10.30 9.23
C ASP A 48 -1.63 9.43 8.74
N VAL A 49 -1.94 8.28 8.12
CA VAL A 49 -0.98 7.31 7.63
C VAL A 49 -1.32 6.92 6.19
N ILE A 50 -0.33 7.07 5.30
CA ILE A 50 -0.38 6.50 3.95
C ILE A 50 0.45 5.22 3.94
N VAL A 51 -0.16 4.13 3.48
CA VAL A 51 0.48 2.82 3.32
C VAL A 51 0.71 2.56 1.83
N HIS A 52 1.96 2.39 1.44
CA HIS A 52 2.34 1.98 0.08
C HIS A 52 2.65 0.49 0.07
N VAL A 53 1.90 -0.27 -0.72
CA VAL A 53 2.14 -1.70 -0.94
C VAL A 53 2.59 -1.87 -2.38
N MET A 54 3.82 -2.31 -2.60
CA MET A 54 4.43 -2.32 -3.93
C MET A 54 5.24 -3.58 -4.17
N GLN A 55 5.41 -3.98 -5.44
CA GLN A 55 6.38 -5.00 -5.79
C GLN A 55 7.81 -4.48 -5.59
N GLU A 56 8.76 -5.41 -5.45
CA GLU A 56 10.17 -5.10 -5.22
C GLU A 56 10.73 -4.18 -6.33
N GLU A 57 10.44 -4.49 -7.60
CA GLU A 57 10.86 -3.69 -8.75
C GLU A 57 10.34 -2.23 -8.66
N SER A 58 9.07 -2.02 -8.34
CA SER A 58 8.49 -0.69 -8.17
C SER A 58 9.12 0.07 -7.00
N ARG A 59 9.39 -0.60 -5.86
CA ARG A 59 10.10 0.02 -4.72
C ARG A 59 11.49 0.49 -5.10
N HIS A 60 12.23 -0.31 -5.86
CA HIS A 60 13.55 0.04 -6.35
C HIS A 60 13.52 1.14 -7.42
N LEU A 61 12.49 1.19 -8.26
CA LEU A 61 12.36 2.22 -9.28
C LEU A 61 12.04 3.60 -8.67
N TYR A 62 11.10 3.64 -7.74
CA TYR A 62 10.59 4.91 -7.19
C TYR A 62 11.37 5.41 -5.97
N GLU A 63 12.07 4.51 -5.26
CA GLU A 63 12.96 4.83 -4.13
C GLU A 63 12.37 5.84 -3.13
N LEU A 64 11.08 5.72 -2.79
CA LEU A 64 10.37 6.69 -1.94
C LEU A 64 11.09 6.93 -0.60
N GLU A 65 11.76 5.91 -0.08
CA GLU A 65 12.56 5.99 1.15
C GLU A 65 13.71 7.00 1.06
N LYS A 66 14.28 7.25 -0.13
CA LYS A 66 15.33 8.27 -0.32
C LYS A 66 14.79 9.70 -0.35
N LEU A 67 13.51 9.89 -0.68
CA LEU A 67 12.90 11.23 -0.73
C LEU A 67 12.53 11.74 0.66
N TRP A 68 12.20 10.82 1.56
CA TRP A 68 11.65 11.12 2.88
C TRP A 68 12.55 10.62 4.03
N GLY A 69 13.79 10.20 3.71
CA GLY A 69 14.79 9.66 4.64
C GLY A 69 16.14 10.35 4.51
#